data_AF-A0A960FK28-F1
#
_entry.id   AF-A0A960FK28-F1
#
_cell.length_a   1.000
_cell.length_b   1.000
_cell.length_c   1.000
_cell.angle_alpha   90.00
_cell.angle_beta   90.00
_cell.angle_gamma   90.00
#
_symmetry.space_group_name_H-M   'P 1'
#
loop_
_entity.id
_entity.type
_entity.pdbx_description
1 polymer ?
#
loop_
_entity_poly.entity_id
_entity_poly.type
_entity_poly.pdbx_seq_one_letter_code
_entity_poly.pdbx_strand_id
1 'polypeptide(L)'
;MTAPPATRIDPRSPAYAEHRQAMQRRLHQLRAEHDKVLAGGGVAYVARHRSRHKLLVRERIDLLVDRDSPFLELSPLAGWGTDDPLGGAMVTGLGIVAGVECVISANDPTVKGGTSSPTSIAKALRAQEIARVNRLPLINLTESGGADLPKQADVFVPGGATFKNLTQLSAAGIPTVTVVFGSSTAGGAYVPGMSDHTILVAGAASVYLGGPPLVQMAIDEVASDEDLGGAEMHATVSGLADELARDEVDAIARARRTVARLNWRTAGPGPAAASLPPRLDPDELLGVVPDDLRVPFDIREVLWRVVDGSVLDEFKPRYGTQLVCAFADLCGFPIGVLANNGVLFSEEAQKGAQFIQLC
;
A
#
# COMPACT_ATOMS: atom_id res chain seq x y z
N MET A 1 -32.49 -20.30 -11.25
CA MET A 1 -31.16 -20.15 -11.87
C MET A 1 -31.32 -19.37 -13.15
N THR A 2 -30.77 -18.15 -13.23
CA THR A 2 -30.73 -17.36 -14.48
C THR A 2 -29.84 -18.08 -15.51
N ALA A 3 -30.15 -17.99 -16.80
CA ALA A 3 -29.27 -18.52 -17.85
C ALA A 3 -27.88 -17.86 -17.77
N PRO A 4 -26.78 -18.56 -18.13
CA PRO A 4 -25.47 -17.93 -18.22
C PRO A 4 -25.49 -16.75 -19.20
N PRO A 5 -24.65 -15.72 -19.00
CA PRO A 5 -24.57 -14.60 -19.93
C PRO A 5 -24.18 -15.10 -21.32
N ALA A 6 -24.78 -14.52 -22.35
CA ALA A 6 -24.48 -14.85 -23.75
C ALA A 6 -23.18 -14.13 -24.17
N THR A 7 -22.03 -14.68 -23.75
CA THR A 7 -20.70 -14.21 -24.17
C THR A 7 -20.53 -14.34 -25.68
N ARG A 8 -19.86 -13.35 -26.29
CA ARG A 8 -19.48 -13.33 -27.71
C ARG A 8 -17.99 -13.66 -27.91
N ILE A 9 -17.26 -13.85 -26.82
CA ILE A 9 -15.84 -14.20 -26.86
C ILE A 9 -15.73 -15.70 -27.16
N ASP A 10 -15.00 -16.05 -28.21
CA ASP A 10 -14.54 -17.42 -28.47
C ASP A 10 -13.04 -17.50 -28.12
N PRO A 11 -12.68 -18.17 -27.00
CA PRO A 11 -11.29 -18.35 -26.59
C PRO A 11 -10.42 -19.11 -27.60
N ARG A 12 -11.03 -19.74 -28.62
CA ARG A 12 -10.32 -20.46 -29.69
C ARG A 12 -10.15 -19.63 -30.95
N SER A 13 -10.71 -18.42 -30.99
CA SER A 13 -10.60 -17.55 -32.16
C SER A 13 -9.17 -17.00 -32.32
N PRO A 14 -8.72 -16.76 -33.56
CA PRO A 14 -7.42 -16.12 -33.81
C PRO A 14 -7.29 -14.74 -33.16
N ALA A 15 -8.36 -13.95 -33.16
CA ALA A 15 -8.37 -12.61 -32.55
C ALA A 15 -8.14 -12.67 -31.03
N TYR A 16 -8.81 -13.60 -30.34
CA TYR A 16 -8.59 -13.80 -28.91
C TYR A 16 -7.14 -14.21 -28.61
N ALA A 17 -6.57 -15.11 -29.41
CA ALA A 17 -5.18 -15.54 -29.23
C ALA A 17 -4.18 -14.38 -29.41
N GLU A 18 -4.42 -13.50 -30.38
CA GLU A 18 -3.62 -12.29 -30.60
C GLU A 18 -3.70 -11.32 -29.42
N HIS A 19 -4.91 -11.01 -28.94
CA HIS A 19 -5.13 -10.15 -27.77
C HIS A 19 -4.45 -10.72 -26.52
N ARG A 20 -4.63 -12.03 -26.27
CA ARG A 20 -3.99 -12.74 -25.15
C ARG A 20 -2.47 -12.63 -25.21
N GLN A 21 -1.88 -12.84 -26.38
CA GLN A 21 -0.43 -12.73 -26.54
C GLN A 21 0.05 -11.29 -26.27
N ALA A 22 -0.69 -10.28 -26.74
CA ALA A 22 -0.36 -8.88 -26.51
C ALA A 22 -0.41 -8.51 -25.02
N MET A 23 -1.48 -8.89 -24.32
CA MET A 23 -1.62 -8.69 -22.88
C MET A 23 -0.50 -9.40 -22.10
N GLN A 24 -0.16 -10.63 -22.47
CA GLN A 24 0.94 -11.37 -21.85
C GLN A 24 2.28 -10.65 -22.01
N ARG A 25 2.58 -10.04 -23.17
CA ARG A 25 3.79 -9.21 -23.35
C ARG A 25 3.81 -8.03 -22.38
N ARG A 26 2.68 -7.35 -22.18
CA ARG A 26 2.56 -6.23 -21.22
C ARG A 26 2.75 -6.70 -19.78
N LEU A 27 2.14 -7.82 -19.40
CA LEU A 27 2.33 -8.41 -18.07
C LEU A 27 3.78 -8.83 -17.83
N HIS A 28 4.49 -9.33 -18.85
CA HIS A 28 5.92 -9.60 -18.75
C HIS A 28 6.75 -8.33 -18.53
N GLN A 29 6.44 -7.24 -19.21
CA GLN A 29 7.09 -5.93 -18.98
C GLN A 29 6.83 -5.44 -17.55
N LEU A 30 5.58 -5.53 -17.08
CA LEU A 30 5.20 -5.15 -15.72
C LEU A 30 5.96 -5.97 -14.66
N ARG A 31 6.03 -7.31 -14.85
CA ARG A 31 6.78 -8.21 -13.97
C ARG A 31 8.26 -7.86 -13.91
N ALA A 32 8.87 -7.55 -15.05
CA ALA A 32 10.29 -7.15 -15.09
C ALA A 32 10.56 -5.86 -14.28
N GLU A 33 9.62 -4.92 -14.26
CA GLU A 33 9.73 -3.73 -13.40
C GLU A 33 9.50 -4.08 -11.91
N HIS A 34 8.56 -4.98 -11.59
CA HIS A 34 8.40 -5.48 -10.23
C HIS A 34 9.65 -6.21 -9.72
N ASP A 35 10.30 -7.01 -10.54
CA ASP A 35 11.52 -7.74 -10.16
C ASP A 35 12.64 -6.77 -9.73
N LYS A 36 12.73 -5.59 -10.34
CA LYS A 36 13.66 -4.53 -9.92
C LYS A 36 13.32 -3.98 -8.54
N VAL A 37 12.03 -3.80 -8.23
CA VAL A 37 11.56 -3.37 -6.91
C VAL A 37 11.83 -4.45 -5.86
N LEU A 38 11.60 -5.71 -6.20
CA LEU A 38 11.85 -6.85 -5.31
C LEU A 38 13.35 -7.02 -4.99
N ALA A 39 14.24 -6.58 -5.88
CA ALA A 39 15.68 -6.59 -5.65
C ALA A 39 16.15 -5.55 -4.61
N GLY A 40 15.28 -4.63 -4.17
CA GLY A 40 15.60 -3.55 -3.24
C GLY A 40 16.72 -2.66 -3.77
N GLY A 41 17.72 -2.38 -2.94
CA GLY A 41 18.92 -1.65 -3.34
C GLY A 41 19.85 -2.40 -4.29
N GLY A 42 19.56 -3.68 -4.59
CA GLY A 42 20.44 -4.56 -5.34
C GLY A 42 21.40 -5.36 -4.46
N VAL A 43 22.07 -6.34 -5.07
CA VAL A 43 22.83 -7.41 -4.39
C VAL A 43 23.81 -6.88 -3.34
N ALA A 44 24.59 -5.84 -3.67
CA ALA A 44 25.60 -5.30 -2.76
C ALA A 44 25.00 -4.66 -1.51
N TYR A 45 23.92 -3.88 -1.65
CA TYR A 45 23.28 -3.20 -0.52
C TYR A 45 22.46 -4.15 0.33
N VAL A 46 21.81 -5.15 -0.29
CA VAL A 46 21.14 -6.26 0.41
C VAL A 46 22.15 -7.05 1.24
N ALA A 47 23.30 -7.43 0.66
CA ALA A 47 24.35 -8.14 1.38
C ALA A 47 24.89 -7.32 2.56
N ARG A 48 25.11 -6.01 2.37
CA ARG A 48 25.54 -5.09 3.44
C ARG A 48 24.50 -4.95 4.56
N HIS A 49 23.21 -4.93 4.21
CA HIS A 49 22.14 -4.90 5.21
C HIS A 49 22.12 -6.20 6.03
N ARG A 50 22.20 -7.35 5.34
CA ARG A 50 22.26 -8.67 5.98
C ARG A 50 23.51 -8.87 6.84
N SER A 51 24.66 -8.29 6.49
CA SER A 51 25.88 -8.38 7.30
C SER A 51 25.76 -7.70 8.66
N ARG A 52 24.72 -6.89 8.86
CA ARG A 52 24.35 -6.29 10.15
C ARG A 52 23.33 -7.14 10.93
N HIS A 53 23.05 -8.36 10.46
CA HIS A 53 22.06 -9.28 11.03
C HIS A 53 20.62 -8.73 11.06
N LYS A 54 20.27 -7.91 10.07
CA LYS A 54 18.95 -7.28 9.94
C LYS A 54 18.09 -7.95 8.89
N LEU A 55 16.78 -7.97 9.12
CA LEU A 55 15.78 -8.41 8.15
C LEU A 55 15.58 -7.33 7.08
N LEU A 56 15.29 -7.78 5.86
CA LEU A 56 14.84 -6.91 4.79
C LEU A 56 13.40 -6.44 5.06
N VAL A 57 13.02 -5.32 4.44
CA VAL A 57 11.70 -4.71 4.63
C VAL A 57 10.55 -5.69 4.38
N ARG A 58 10.65 -6.52 3.33
CA ARG A 58 9.62 -7.52 2.99
C ARG A 58 9.58 -8.69 3.97
N GLU A 59 10.74 -9.11 4.48
CA GLU A 59 10.81 -10.13 5.54
C GLU A 59 10.16 -9.64 6.84
N ARG A 60 10.32 -8.34 7.16
CA ARG A 60 9.63 -7.73 8.30
C ARG A 60 8.12 -7.71 8.12
N ILE A 61 7.63 -7.41 6.91
CA ILE A 61 6.20 -7.46 6.57
C ILE A 61 5.67 -8.89 6.66
N ASP A 62 6.38 -9.88 6.10
CA ASP A 62 5.99 -11.29 6.11
C ASP A 62 5.84 -11.85 7.54
N LEU A 63 6.72 -11.43 8.45
CA LEU A 63 6.61 -11.79 9.88
C LEU A 63 5.52 -11.00 10.63
N LEU A 64 5.17 -9.81 10.15
CA LEU A 64 4.17 -8.94 10.76
C LEU A 64 2.76 -9.40 10.43
N VAL A 65 2.49 -9.75 9.17
CA VAL A 65 1.15 -10.16 8.72
C VAL A 65 0.79 -11.55 9.23
N ASP A 66 -0.50 -11.84 9.29
CA ASP A 66 -1.01 -13.14 9.66
C ASP A 66 -0.60 -14.18 8.62
N ARG A 67 -0.25 -15.37 9.12
CA ARG A 67 0.18 -16.48 8.27
C ARG A 67 -0.89 -16.79 7.23
N ASP A 68 -0.46 -16.96 5.98
CA ASP A 68 -1.30 -17.27 4.82
C ASP A 68 -2.38 -16.21 4.51
N SER A 69 -2.29 -15.02 5.14
CA SER A 69 -3.17 -13.89 4.83
C SER A 69 -2.70 -13.14 3.57
N PRO A 70 -3.62 -12.51 2.83
CA PRO A 70 -3.26 -11.71 1.67
C PRO A 70 -2.53 -10.42 2.08
N PHE A 71 -1.61 -9.97 1.23
CA PHE A 71 -1.01 -8.64 1.30
C PHE A 71 -1.27 -7.89 0.00
N LEU A 72 -1.99 -6.78 0.07
CA LEU A 72 -2.25 -5.91 -1.08
C LEU A 72 -1.21 -4.78 -1.09
N GLU A 73 -0.13 -4.98 -1.85
CA GLU A 73 0.90 -3.94 -2.02
C GLU A 73 0.37 -2.74 -2.81
N LEU A 74 0.69 -1.54 -2.33
CA LEU A 74 0.28 -0.28 -2.91
C LEU A 74 1.45 0.38 -3.65
N SER A 75 1.19 0.78 -4.90
CA SER A 75 2.14 1.54 -5.72
C SER A 75 3.57 0.95 -5.76
N PRO A 76 3.74 -0.35 -6.10
CA PRO A 76 5.06 -0.99 -6.16
C PRO A 76 5.99 -0.28 -7.15
N LEU A 77 5.44 0.25 -8.25
CA LEU A 77 6.19 0.97 -9.29
C LEU A 77 6.24 2.49 -9.09
N ALA A 78 6.02 3.00 -7.87
CA ALA A 78 6.16 4.43 -7.61
C ALA A 78 7.56 4.92 -8.05
N GLY A 79 7.63 6.06 -8.74
CA GLY A 79 8.89 6.59 -9.29
C GLY A 79 9.28 6.01 -10.66
N TRP A 80 8.48 5.12 -11.25
CA TRP A 80 8.72 4.67 -12.62
C TRP A 80 8.70 5.85 -13.60
N GLY A 81 9.75 5.96 -14.42
CA GLY A 81 9.92 7.07 -15.37
C GLY A 81 10.41 8.38 -14.76
N THR A 82 10.85 8.39 -13.48
CA THR A 82 11.45 9.56 -12.83
C THR A 82 12.89 9.26 -12.36
N ASP A 83 13.57 10.27 -11.82
CA ASP A 83 14.90 10.11 -11.21
C ASP A 83 14.86 9.65 -9.73
N ASP A 84 13.68 9.35 -9.21
CA ASP A 84 13.53 8.76 -7.88
C ASP A 84 13.75 7.25 -7.93
N PRO A 85 14.18 6.62 -6.82
CA PRO A 85 14.26 5.18 -6.76
C PRO A 85 12.90 4.53 -7.06
N LEU A 86 12.89 3.53 -7.94
CA LEU A 86 11.70 2.73 -8.21
C LEU A 86 11.20 2.07 -6.91
N GLY A 87 9.89 2.13 -6.67
CA GLY A 87 9.26 1.74 -5.41
C GLY A 87 9.32 2.81 -4.31
N GLY A 88 10.07 3.90 -4.50
CA GLY A 88 10.16 5.01 -3.55
C GLY A 88 10.88 4.65 -2.25
N ALA A 89 11.85 3.74 -2.29
CA ALA A 89 12.63 3.29 -1.12
C ALA A 89 11.76 2.82 0.07
N MET A 90 10.55 2.31 -0.22
CA MET A 90 9.61 1.84 0.79
C MET A 90 8.59 0.86 0.20
N VAL A 91 8.02 0.03 1.08
CA VAL A 91 6.87 -0.81 0.78
C VAL A 91 5.66 -0.27 1.56
N THR A 92 4.55 -0.05 0.86
CA THR A 92 3.25 0.26 1.49
C THR A 92 2.24 -0.78 1.07
N GLY A 93 1.28 -1.11 1.93
CA GLY A 93 0.27 -2.10 1.60
C GLY A 93 -0.78 -2.30 2.68
N LEU A 94 -1.78 -3.11 2.37
CA LEU A 94 -2.77 -3.58 3.33
C LEU A 94 -2.45 -5.03 3.68
N GLY A 95 -2.40 -5.35 4.97
CA GLY A 95 -2.20 -6.70 5.46
C GLY A 95 -3.05 -6.96 6.69
N ILE A 96 -3.31 -8.23 6.98
CA ILE A 96 -4.04 -8.63 8.18
C ILE A 96 -3.01 -8.86 9.29
N VAL A 97 -3.16 -8.18 10.42
CA VAL A 97 -2.26 -8.30 11.58
C VAL A 97 -3.09 -8.62 12.81
N ALA A 98 -2.93 -9.82 13.37
CA ALA A 98 -3.72 -10.30 14.50
C ALA A 98 -5.25 -10.19 14.27
N GLY A 99 -5.69 -10.56 13.06
CA GLY A 99 -7.09 -10.50 12.63
C GLY A 99 -7.60 -9.09 12.26
N VAL A 100 -6.75 -8.08 12.25
CA VAL A 100 -7.11 -6.68 11.93
C VAL A 100 -6.50 -6.26 10.60
N GLU A 101 -7.31 -5.70 9.70
CA GLU A 101 -6.81 -5.09 8.47
C GLU A 101 -6.07 -3.79 8.80
N CYS A 102 -4.77 -3.75 8.50
CA CYS A 102 -3.91 -2.61 8.78
C CYS A 102 -3.27 -2.08 7.50
N VAL A 103 -3.07 -0.76 7.44
CA VAL A 103 -2.14 -0.17 6.48
C VAL A 103 -0.73 -0.29 7.05
N ILE A 104 0.19 -0.80 6.27
CA ILE A 104 1.61 -0.93 6.63
C ILE A 104 2.41 0.03 5.75
N SER A 105 3.32 0.78 6.37
CA SER A 105 4.25 1.68 5.70
C SER A 105 5.67 1.40 6.20
N ALA A 106 6.53 0.86 5.34
CA ALA A 106 7.80 0.28 5.74
C ALA A 106 8.95 0.79 4.88
N ASN A 107 9.98 1.39 5.48
CA ASN A 107 11.14 1.87 4.74
C ASN A 107 12.00 0.69 4.24
N ASP A 108 12.58 0.84 3.04
CA ASP A 108 13.62 -0.06 2.54
C ASP A 108 15.01 0.58 2.72
N PRO A 109 15.75 0.25 3.80
CA PRO A 109 17.08 0.80 4.05
C PRO A 109 18.13 0.35 3.03
N THR A 110 17.84 -0.65 2.19
CA THR A 110 18.77 -1.07 1.15
C THR A 110 18.78 -0.09 -0.03
N VAL A 111 17.68 0.63 -0.25
CA VAL A 111 17.55 1.63 -1.33
C VAL A 111 17.95 3.00 -0.80
N LYS A 112 19.13 3.49 -1.18
CA LYS A 112 19.68 4.79 -0.73
C LYS A 112 19.66 4.98 0.81
N GLY A 113 19.71 3.92 1.61
CA GLY A 113 19.61 4.05 3.07
C GLY A 113 18.20 4.37 3.58
N GLY A 114 17.16 4.13 2.77
CA GLY A 114 15.77 4.42 3.11
C GLY A 114 15.45 5.92 3.10
N THR A 115 16.27 6.74 2.43
CA THR A 115 16.03 8.19 2.37
C THR A 115 14.77 8.52 1.59
N SER A 116 14.02 9.51 2.08
CA SER A 116 12.75 9.91 1.50
C SER A 116 12.95 10.90 0.36
N SER A 117 12.66 10.45 -0.86
CA SER A 117 12.50 11.28 -2.05
C SER A 117 11.09 11.89 -2.14
N PRO A 118 10.81 12.82 -3.08
CA PRO A 118 9.44 13.32 -3.32
C PRO A 118 8.42 12.20 -3.57
N THR A 119 8.80 11.17 -4.35
CA THR A 119 7.98 9.96 -4.56
C THR A 119 7.73 9.20 -3.27
N SER A 120 8.74 9.09 -2.40
CA SER A 120 8.63 8.40 -1.11
C SER A 120 7.59 9.09 -0.22
N ILE A 121 7.65 10.42 -0.14
CA ILE A 121 6.68 11.23 0.60
C ILE A 121 5.26 11.06 0.01
N ALA A 122 5.10 11.19 -1.31
CA ALA A 122 3.79 11.03 -1.94
C ALA A 122 3.20 9.62 -1.70
N LYS A 123 4.03 8.57 -1.77
CA LYS A 123 3.63 7.19 -1.52
C LYS A 123 3.20 6.98 -0.06
N ALA A 124 3.95 7.51 0.90
CA ALA A 124 3.62 7.44 2.33
C ALA A 124 2.32 8.20 2.65
N LEU A 125 2.16 9.43 2.13
CA LEU A 125 0.95 10.24 2.33
C LEU A 125 -0.28 9.57 1.72
N ARG A 126 -0.14 8.91 0.56
CA ARG A 126 -1.23 8.13 -0.04
C ARG A 126 -1.64 6.95 0.83
N ALA A 127 -0.68 6.25 1.45
CA ALA A 127 -0.99 5.17 2.39
C ALA A 127 -1.73 5.70 3.64
N GLN A 128 -1.32 6.84 4.19
CA GLN A 128 -2.02 7.49 5.31
C GLN A 128 -3.44 7.94 4.93
N GLU A 129 -3.64 8.44 3.70
CA GLU A 129 -4.98 8.77 3.22
C GLU A 129 -5.89 7.54 3.14
N ILE A 130 -5.36 6.42 2.63
CA ILE A 130 -6.07 5.14 2.59
C ILE A 130 -6.43 4.69 4.01
N ALA A 131 -5.50 4.77 4.96
CA ALA A 131 -5.75 4.47 6.36
C ALA A 131 -6.88 5.35 6.95
N ARG A 132 -6.85 6.65 6.65
CA ARG A 132 -7.86 7.62 7.12
C ARG A 132 -9.24 7.35 6.55
N VAL A 133 -9.35 7.21 5.23
CA VAL A 133 -10.64 7.08 4.52
C VAL A 133 -11.31 5.76 4.85
N ASN A 134 -10.53 4.68 4.99
CA ASN A 134 -11.06 3.34 5.27
C ASN A 134 -11.05 2.99 6.76
N ARG A 135 -10.63 3.91 7.64
CA ARG A 135 -10.44 3.68 9.08
C ARG A 135 -9.65 2.38 9.35
N LEU A 136 -8.42 2.32 8.86
CA LEU A 136 -7.52 1.19 9.08
C LEU A 136 -6.37 1.62 10.00
N PRO A 137 -6.04 0.87 11.07
CA PRO A 137 -4.86 1.14 11.87
C PRO A 137 -3.61 1.22 10.98
N LEU A 138 -2.71 2.14 11.32
CA LEU A 138 -1.48 2.38 10.56
C LEU A 138 -0.29 1.81 11.34
N ILE A 139 0.51 0.96 10.68
CA ILE A 139 1.75 0.42 11.23
C ILE A 139 2.94 0.95 10.42
N ASN A 140 3.82 1.71 11.07
CA ASN A 140 5.07 2.16 10.46
C ASN A 140 6.23 1.23 10.86
N LEU A 141 6.96 0.73 9.87
CA LEU A 141 8.22 -0.01 10.08
C LEU A 141 9.36 0.92 9.66
N THR A 142 9.92 1.63 10.64
CA THR A 142 10.79 2.78 10.42
C THR A 142 12.26 2.38 10.44
N GLU A 143 12.94 2.70 9.34
CA GLU A 143 14.40 2.72 9.24
C GLU A 143 14.80 3.59 8.05
N SER A 144 15.10 4.86 8.32
CA SER A 144 15.34 5.86 7.28
C SER A 144 16.50 6.76 7.65
N GLY A 145 17.41 6.98 6.68
CA GLY A 145 18.48 7.96 6.78
C GLY A 145 18.02 9.43 6.71
N GLY A 146 16.72 9.71 6.64
CA GLY A 146 16.15 11.06 6.54
C GLY A 146 15.69 11.42 5.12
N ALA A 147 15.81 12.68 4.73
CA ALA A 147 15.38 13.18 3.42
C ALA A 147 16.49 13.04 2.36
N ASP A 148 16.11 12.90 1.09
CA ASP A 148 17.04 13.04 -0.05
C ASP A 148 17.47 14.51 -0.18
N LEU A 149 18.59 14.89 0.44
CA LEU A 149 19.02 16.28 0.61
C LEU A 149 19.11 17.10 -0.69
N PRO A 150 19.62 16.56 -1.82
CA PRO A 150 19.56 17.26 -3.11
C PRO A 150 18.14 17.66 -3.55
N LYS A 151 17.11 16.94 -3.09
CA LYS A 151 15.69 17.19 -3.38
C LYS A 151 14.93 17.75 -2.18
N GLN A 152 15.63 18.31 -1.18
CA GLN A 152 15.02 18.71 0.09
C GLN A 152 13.85 19.70 -0.06
N ALA A 153 13.91 20.61 -1.05
CA ALA A 153 12.87 21.62 -1.24
C ALA A 153 11.51 20.99 -1.58
N ASP A 154 11.54 19.86 -2.28
CA ASP A 154 10.36 19.10 -2.69
C ASP A 154 9.94 18.06 -1.63
N VAL A 155 10.73 17.89 -0.57
CA VAL A 155 10.51 16.89 0.49
C VAL A 155 10.09 17.56 1.80
N PHE A 156 10.70 18.68 2.18
CA PHE A 156 10.58 19.25 3.52
C PHE A 156 9.15 19.72 3.84
N VAL A 157 8.61 20.67 3.07
CA VAL A 157 7.26 21.22 3.31
C VAL A 157 6.18 20.14 3.09
N PRO A 158 6.20 19.35 2.01
CA PRO A 158 5.21 18.28 1.83
C PRO A 158 5.33 17.18 2.90
N GLY A 159 6.55 16.84 3.32
CA GLY A 159 6.83 15.80 4.31
C GLY A 159 6.22 16.09 5.68
N GLY A 160 6.08 17.37 6.06
CA GLY A 160 5.41 17.78 7.29
C GLY A 160 3.94 17.31 7.39
N ALA A 161 3.28 17.04 6.26
CA ALA A 161 1.94 16.47 6.25
C ALA A 161 1.88 15.07 6.90
N THR A 162 3.00 14.33 6.91
CA THR A 162 3.10 13.01 7.55
C THR A 162 2.73 13.11 9.03
N PHE A 163 3.26 14.10 9.72
CA PHE A 163 3.09 14.33 11.16
C PHE A 163 1.68 14.83 11.49
N LYS A 164 1.19 15.78 10.69
CA LYS A 164 -0.20 16.25 10.75
C LYS A 164 -1.18 15.09 10.57
N ASN A 165 -0.91 14.18 9.64
CA ASN A 165 -1.80 13.05 9.38
C ASN A 165 -1.75 12.02 10.53
N LEU A 166 -0.58 11.72 11.09
CA LEU A 166 -0.47 10.83 12.27
C LEU A 166 -1.32 11.34 13.44
N THR A 167 -1.17 12.62 13.79
CA THR A 167 -1.99 13.24 14.85
C THR A 167 -3.49 13.28 14.51
N GLN A 168 -3.87 13.48 13.25
CA GLN A 168 -5.27 13.42 12.83
C GLN A 168 -5.86 12.00 12.85
N LEU A 169 -5.06 10.97 12.54
CA LEU A 169 -5.46 9.56 12.68
C LEU A 169 -5.72 9.22 14.14
N SER A 170 -4.77 9.55 15.02
CA SER A 170 -4.90 9.39 16.47
C SER A 170 -6.16 10.11 17.00
N ALA A 171 -6.36 11.38 16.65
CA ALA A 171 -7.54 12.14 17.04
C ALA A 171 -8.87 11.55 16.51
N ALA A 172 -8.85 10.85 15.37
CA ALA A 172 -10.01 10.15 14.81
C ALA A 172 -10.22 8.75 15.41
N GLY A 173 -9.41 8.35 16.39
CA GLY A 173 -9.39 7.02 16.99
C GLY A 173 -8.96 5.94 16.02
N ILE A 174 -8.05 6.25 15.09
CA ILE A 174 -7.40 5.29 14.18
C ILE A 174 -5.96 5.08 14.70
N PRO A 175 -5.68 3.94 15.36
CA PRO A 175 -4.40 3.71 16.03
C PRO A 175 -3.20 3.75 15.09
N THR A 176 -2.12 4.34 15.57
CA THR A 176 -0.83 4.41 14.88
C THR A 176 0.23 3.68 15.72
N VAL A 177 0.84 2.65 15.14
CA VAL A 177 1.90 1.85 15.79
C VAL A 177 3.19 2.04 15.00
N THR A 178 4.29 2.39 15.66
CA THR A 178 5.59 2.53 15.00
C THR A 178 6.60 1.58 15.61
N VAL A 179 7.30 0.83 14.75
CA VAL A 179 8.44 0.00 15.12
C VAL A 179 9.69 0.59 14.48
N VAL A 180 10.67 0.97 15.30
CA VAL A 180 11.92 1.54 14.84
C VAL A 180 12.99 0.45 14.85
N PHE A 181 13.49 0.10 13.67
CA PHE A 181 14.50 -0.94 13.48
C PHE A 181 15.92 -0.38 13.35
N GLY A 182 16.06 0.93 13.11
CA GLY A 182 17.34 1.58 12.88
C GLY A 182 17.23 3.09 13.08
N SER A 183 17.92 3.86 12.26
CA SER A 183 17.88 5.32 12.37
C SER A 183 16.50 5.89 12.04
N SER A 184 16.08 6.85 12.85
CA SER A 184 14.94 7.73 12.64
C SER A 184 15.35 9.15 13.01
N THR A 185 15.98 9.85 12.06
CA THR A 185 16.67 11.13 12.29
C THR A 185 15.86 12.34 11.83
N ALA A 186 16.05 13.47 12.51
CA ALA A 186 15.47 14.78 12.19
C ALA A 186 13.95 14.73 12.03
N GLY A 187 13.43 15.00 10.83
CA GLY A 187 12.00 14.88 10.56
C GLY A 187 11.46 13.47 10.81
N GLY A 188 12.26 12.43 10.53
CA GLY A 188 11.87 11.04 10.77
C GLY A 188 11.56 10.74 12.24
N ALA A 189 12.23 11.43 13.17
CA ALA A 189 12.05 11.23 14.61
C ALA A 189 10.60 11.51 15.08
N TYR A 190 9.85 12.35 14.37
CA TYR A 190 8.45 12.62 14.68
C TYR A 190 7.51 11.47 14.30
N VAL A 191 7.92 10.51 13.46
CA VAL A 191 7.09 9.33 13.17
C VAL A 191 6.87 8.50 14.44
N PRO A 192 7.90 8.00 15.16
CA PRO A 192 7.70 7.38 16.46
C PRO A 192 7.23 8.39 17.53
N GLY A 193 7.72 9.64 17.51
CA GLY A 193 7.34 10.64 18.51
C GLY A 193 5.88 11.10 18.47
N MET A 194 5.15 10.82 17.39
CA MET A 194 3.72 11.17 17.23
C MET A 194 2.84 9.96 16.92
N SER A 195 3.36 8.74 17.12
CA SER A 195 2.56 7.52 17.07
C SER A 195 1.93 7.24 18.43
N ASP A 196 0.81 6.51 18.45
CA ASP A 196 0.12 6.14 19.69
C ASP A 196 0.86 5.05 20.47
N HIS A 197 1.63 4.20 19.79
CA HIS A 197 2.45 3.15 20.41
C HIS A 197 3.75 2.95 19.65
N THR A 198 4.87 3.04 20.35
CA THR A 198 6.21 3.06 19.77
C THR A 198 7.12 1.98 20.36
N ILE A 199 7.70 1.16 19.49
CA ILE A 199 8.55 0.02 19.84
C ILE A 199 9.94 0.24 19.23
N LEU A 200 10.99 0.27 20.05
CA LEU A 200 12.38 0.43 19.60
C LEU A 200 13.18 -0.86 19.78
N VAL A 201 13.99 -1.22 18.78
CA VAL A 201 14.91 -2.37 18.85
C VAL A 201 16.19 -1.98 19.57
N ALA A 202 16.50 -2.68 20.68
CA ALA A 202 17.69 -2.46 21.49
C ALA A 202 18.99 -2.61 20.67
N GLY A 203 19.93 -1.68 20.86
CA GLY A 203 21.24 -1.68 20.21
C GLY A 203 21.21 -1.48 18.68
N ALA A 204 20.05 -1.16 18.10
CA ALA A 204 19.89 -0.93 16.67
C ALA A 204 19.11 0.35 16.35
N ALA A 205 18.03 0.62 17.08
CA ALA A 205 17.18 1.78 16.87
C ALA A 205 17.81 3.05 17.46
N SER A 206 17.80 4.14 16.69
CA SER A 206 18.21 5.45 17.16
C SER A 206 17.25 6.54 16.69
N VAL A 207 16.82 7.41 17.61
CA VAL A 207 15.86 8.48 17.34
C VAL A 207 16.40 9.80 17.87
N TYR A 208 16.55 10.81 17.00
CA TYR A 208 17.07 12.12 17.42
C TYR A 208 16.71 13.19 16.39
N LEU A 209 16.61 14.45 16.84
CA LEU A 209 16.38 15.59 15.94
C LEU A 209 17.64 16.00 15.17
N GLY A 210 18.82 15.73 15.72
CA GLY A 210 20.09 15.86 15.04
C GLY A 210 21.00 14.72 15.49
N GLY A 211 21.57 13.98 14.54
CA GLY A 211 22.45 12.85 14.87
C GLY A 211 23.85 13.29 15.31
N PRO A 212 24.71 12.34 15.72
CA PRO A 212 26.05 12.64 16.23
C PRO A 212 26.88 13.59 15.36
N PRO A 213 26.90 13.46 14.01
CA PRO A 213 27.65 14.40 13.18
C PRO A 213 27.14 15.85 13.29
N LEU A 214 25.82 16.05 13.42
CA LEU A 214 25.24 17.40 13.56
C LEU A 214 25.53 17.99 14.94
N VAL A 215 25.46 17.18 15.99
CA VAL A 215 25.76 17.60 17.36
C VAL A 215 27.23 18.00 17.48
N GLN A 216 28.15 17.19 16.94
CA GLN A 216 29.58 17.54 16.89
C GLN A 216 29.81 18.85 16.15
N MET A 217 29.20 19.03 14.97
CA MET A 217 29.41 20.25 14.18
C MET A 217 28.82 21.50 14.84
N ALA A 218 27.71 21.36 15.58
CA ALA A 218 27.00 22.48 16.17
C ALA A 218 27.63 22.98 17.48
N ILE A 219 28.05 22.04 18.35
CA ILE A 219 28.47 22.34 19.73
C ILE A 219 29.72 21.58 20.19
N ASP A 220 30.41 20.86 19.30
CA ASP A 220 31.64 20.11 19.56
C ASP A 220 31.50 18.93 20.56
N GLU A 221 30.26 18.48 20.81
CA GLU A 221 29.96 17.34 21.67
C GLU A 221 30.09 16.02 20.88
N VAL A 222 30.96 15.13 21.39
CA VAL A 222 31.16 13.77 20.86
C VAL A 222 30.22 12.82 21.59
N ALA A 223 29.20 12.32 20.90
CA ALA A 223 28.27 11.30 21.39
C ALA A 223 28.17 10.15 20.38
N SER A 224 27.88 8.93 20.86
CA SER A 224 27.48 7.84 19.96
C SER A 224 25.98 7.93 19.63
N ASP A 225 25.51 7.18 18.63
CA ASP A 225 24.07 7.07 18.34
C ASP A 225 23.28 6.56 19.55
N GLU A 226 23.86 5.63 20.33
CA GLU A 226 23.23 5.04 21.52
C GLU A 226 23.16 6.05 22.67
N ASP A 227 24.24 6.80 22.92
CA ASP A 227 24.29 7.83 23.97
C ASP A 227 23.28 8.95 23.70
N LEU A 228 23.14 9.34 22.42
CA LEU A 228 22.35 10.49 22.01
C LEU A 228 20.85 10.20 21.89
N GLY A 229 20.50 9.01 21.39
CA GLY A 229 19.13 8.68 20.99
C GLY A 229 18.84 7.19 20.92
N GLY A 230 19.59 6.37 21.68
CA GLY A 230 19.43 4.93 21.68
C GLY A 230 18.08 4.45 22.21
N ALA A 231 17.76 3.19 21.90
CA ALA A 231 16.52 2.55 22.31
C ALA A 231 16.36 2.50 23.84
N GLU A 232 17.45 2.21 24.57
CA GLU A 232 17.42 2.13 26.03
C GLU A 232 17.13 3.49 26.67
N MET A 233 17.78 4.55 26.17
CA MET A 233 17.55 5.92 26.64
C MET A 233 16.09 6.32 26.44
N HIS A 234 15.52 6.06 25.26
CA HIS A 234 14.12 6.39 25.00
C HIS A 234 13.12 5.57 25.81
N ALA A 235 13.46 4.34 26.18
CA ALA A 235 12.58 3.47 26.98
C ALA A 235 12.68 3.73 28.50
N THR A 236 13.77 4.34 28.97
CA THR A 236 14.04 4.49 30.42
C THR A 236 14.16 5.92 30.91
N VAL A 237 14.51 6.87 30.02
CA VAL A 237 14.75 8.27 30.36
C VAL A 237 13.74 9.19 29.71
N SER A 238 13.66 9.21 28.37
CA SER A 238 12.80 10.19 27.68
C SER A 238 11.32 9.78 27.64
N GLY A 239 11.03 8.48 27.71
CA GLY A 239 9.67 7.95 27.54
C GLY A 239 9.13 8.00 26.11
N LEU A 240 10.00 8.10 25.08
CA LEU A 240 9.57 8.07 23.68
C LEU A 240 9.21 6.64 23.24
N ALA A 241 9.90 5.64 23.76
CA ALA A 241 9.59 4.24 23.50
C ALA A 241 8.65 3.70 24.59
N ASP A 242 7.52 3.14 24.16
CA ASP A 242 6.59 2.43 25.04
C ASP A 242 7.06 1.00 25.31
N GLU A 243 7.78 0.40 24.35
CA GLU A 243 8.40 -0.91 24.50
C GLU A 243 9.83 -0.96 23.95
N LEU A 244 10.69 -1.62 24.72
CA LEU A 244 12.04 -2.01 24.29
C LEU A 244 12.02 -3.47 23.81
N ALA A 245 12.32 -3.68 22.54
CA ALA A 245 12.42 -4.99 21.92
C ALA A 245 13.88 -5.48 21.90
N ARG A 246 14.09 -6.78 22.10
CA ARG A 246 15.44 -7.36 22.14
C ARG A 246 16.10 -7.48 20.77
N ASP A 247 15.29 -7.72 19.74
CA ASP A 247 15.69 -7.88 18.34
C ASP A 247 14.50 -7.56 17.42
N GLU A 248 14.70 -7.64 16.11
CA GLU A 248 13.65 -7.34 15.12
C GLU A 248 12.46 -8.31 15.19
N VAL A 249 12.68 -9.57 15.54
CA VAL A 249 11.62 -10.58 15.65
C VAL A 249 10.75 -10.32 16.89
N ASP A 250 11.37 -10.00 18.02
CA ASP A 250 10.70 -9.57 19.24
C ASP A 250 9.89 -8.29 19.01
N ALA A 251 10.42 -7.34 18.25
CA ALA A 251 9.74 -6.08 17.93
C ALA A 251 8.48 -6.30 17.08
N ILE A 252 8.57 -7.16 16.05
CA ILE A 252 7.42 -7.53 15.21
C ILE A 252 6.37 -8.28 16.04
N ALA A 253 6.79 -9.21 16.90
CA ALA A 253 5.88 -9.92 17.80
C ALA A 253 5.16 -8.95 18.76
N ARG A 254 5.85 -7.91 19.27
CA ARG A 254 5.26 -6.84 20.08
C ARG A 254 4.24 -6.03 19.29
N ALA A 255 4.57 -5.61 18.06
CA ALA A 255 3.64 -4.88 17.21
C ALA A 255 2.34 -5.67 16.97
N ARG A 256 2.46 -6.98 16.68
CA ARG A 256 1.30 -7.88 16.58
C ARG A 256 0.48 -7.93 17.87
N ARG A 257 1.12 -7.97 19.04
CA ARG A 257 0.44 -7.94 20.35
C ARG A 257 -0.25 -6.61 20.62
N THR A 258 0.33 -5.48 20.20
CA THR A 258 -0.29 -4.16 20.29
C THR A 258 -1.58 -4.14 19.47
N VAL A 259 -1.52 -4.59 18.21
CA VAL A 259 -2.70 -4.67 17.32
C VAL A 259 -3.80 -5.56 17.91
N ALA A 260 -3.43 -6.73 18.45
CA ALA A 260 -4.38 -7.66 19.09
C ALA A 260 -5.14 -7.06 20.29
N ARG A 261 -4.60 -5.99 20.91
CA ARG A 261 -5.17 -5.32 22.09
C ARG A 261 -5.97 -4.07 21.77
N LEU A 262 -6.05 -3.67 20.50
CA LEU A 262 -6.77 -2.45 20.09
C LEU A 262 -8.28 -2.53 20.34
N ASN A 263 -8.83 -3.71 20.62
CA ASN A 263 -10.28 -3.96 20.66
C ASN A 263 -10.95 -3.44 19.37
N TRP A 264 -10.25 -3.63 18.24
CA TRP A 264 -10.64 -3.06 16.96
C TRP A 264 -11.89 -3.75 16.42
N ARG A 265 -12.80 -2.96 15.86
CA ARG A 265 -13.99 -3.46 15.17
C ARG A 265 -14.10 -2.77 13.82
N THR A 266 -14.09 -3.56 12.76
CA THR A 266 -14.35 -3.06 11.41
C THR A 266 -15.75 -2.45 11.37
N ALA A 267 -15.83 -1.21 10.90
CA ALA A 267 -17.08 -0.51 10.70
C ALA A 267 -17.60 -0.75 9.28
N GLY A 268 -18.91 -0.65 9.10
CA GLY A 268 -19.56 -0.80 7.80
C GLY A 268 -20.19 -2.19 7.59
N PRO A 269 -21.01 -2.34 6.53
CA PRO A 269 -21.59 -3.62 6.19
C PRO A 269 -20.51 -4.57 5.66
N GLY A 270 -20.53 -5.81 6.15
CA GLY A 270 -19.79 -6.91 5.55
C GLY A 270 -20.46 -7.43 4.27
N PRO A 271 -19.99 -8.57 3.72
CA PRO A 271 -20.66 -9.20 2.59
C PRO A 271 -22.10 -9.58 2.96
N ALA A 272 -23.05 -9.26 2.08
CA ALA A 272 -24.48 -9.47 2.31
C ALA A 272 -24.91 -10.91 1.97
N ALA A 273 -24.14 -11.60 1.14
CA ALA A 273 -24.40 -12.97 0.69
C ALA A 273 -23.09 -13.76 0.56
N ALA A 274 -23.21 -15.08 0.41
CA ALA A 274 -22.08 -15.91 0.06
C ALA A 274 -21.61 -15.58 -1.35
N SER A 275 -20.29 -15.44 -1.53
CA SER A 275 -19.72 -15.18 -2.83
C SER A 275 -19.92 -16.37 -3.78
N LEU A 276 -20.25 -16.06 -5.03
CA LEU A 276 -20.34 -17.04 -6.10
C LEU A 276 -19.24 -16.78 -7.12
N PRO A 277 -18.45 -17.78 -7.53
CA PRO A 277 -17.45 -17.56 -8.57
C PRO A 277 -18.13 -17.07 -9.87
N PRO A 278 -17.44 -16.26 -10.68
CA PRO A 278 -17.90 -15.95 -12.03
C PRO A 278 -18.19 -17.22 -12.83
N ARG A 279 -19.22 -17.19 -13.68
CA ARG A 279 -19.58 -18.31 -14.57
C ARG A 279 -18.69 -18.41 -15.80
N LEU A 280 -17.94 -17.36 -16.10
CA LEU A 280 -16.94 -17.33 -17.16
C LEU A 280 -15.55 -17.33 -16.51
N ASP A 281 -14.57 -17.97 -17.16
CA ASP A 281 -13.22 -18.10 -16.62
C ASP A 281 -12.53 -16.72 -16.54
N PRO A 282 -12.07 -16.27 -15.35
CA PRO A 282 -11.33 -15.02 -15.22
C PRO A 282 -10.04 -14.96 -16.05
N ASP A 283 -9.39 -16.10 -16.35
CA ASP A 283 -8.19 -16.13 -17.22
C ASP A 283 -8.50 -15.66 -18.65
N GLU A 284 -9.77 -15.72 -19.05
CA GLU A 284 -10.19 -15.24 -20.36
C GLU A 284 -10.06 -13.72 -20.52
N LEU A 285 -9.99 -12.96 -19.43
CA LEU A 285 -9.74 -11.51 -19.46
C LEU A 285 -8.50 -11.13 -20.28
N LEU A 286 -7.51 -12.03 -20.36
CA LEU A 286 -6.30 -11.81 -21.12
C LEU A 286 -6.56 -11.60 -22.62
N GLY A 287 -7.61 -12.20 -23.18
CA GLY A 287 -7.94 -12.08 -24.61
C GLY A 287 -9.21 -11.28 -24.91
N VAL A 288 -9.89 -10.73 -23.90
CA VAL A 288 -11.09 -9.91 -24.07
C VAL A 288 -10.76 -8.54 -24.67
N VAL A 289 -9.70 -7.89 -24.16
CA VAL A 289 -9.37 -6.50 -24.52
C VAL A 289 -8.46 -6.47 -25.76
N PRO A 290 -8.84 -5.78 -26.85
CA PRO A 290 -7.97 -5.59 -28.00
C PRO A 290 -6.69 -4.80 -27.67
N ASP A 291 -5.58 -5.12 -28.33
CA ASP A 291 -4.32 -4.38 -28.15
C ASP A 291 -4.37 -2.99 -28.82
N ASP A 292 -5.08 -2.86 -29.96
CA ASP A 292 -5.37 -1.56 -30.56
C ASP A 292 -6.50 -0.88 -29.77
N LEU A 293 -6.15 0.15 -29.01
CA LEU A 293 -7.05 0.94 -28.17
C LEU A 293 -8.20 1.63 -28.94
N ARG A 294 -8.15 1.65 -30.28
CA ARG A 294 -9.22 2.19 -31.12
C ARG A 294 -10.31 1.17 -31.45
N VAL A 295 -10.03 -0.12 -31.23
CA VAL A 295 -10.98 -1.20 -31.49
C VAL A 295 -11.94 -1.29 -30.31
N PRO A 296 -13.25 -1.03 -30.51
CA PRO A 296 -14.23 -1.15 -29.43
C PRO A 296 -14.45 -2.62 -29.06
N PHE A 297 -14.77 -2.85 -27.79
CA PHE A 297 -15.24 -4.13 -27.28
C PHE A 297 -16.38 -3.90 -26.28
N ASP A 298 -17.16 -4.93 -25.98
CA ASP A 298 -18.25 -4.83 -25.01
C ASP A 298 -17.70 -4.99 -23.59
N ILE A 299 -17.80 -3.93 -22.78
CA ILE A 299 -17.29 -3.93 -21.40
C ILE A 299 -17.94 -4.98 -20.50
N ARG A 300 -19.13 -5.46 -20.87
CA ARG A 300 -19.81 -6.58 -20.17
C ARG A 300 -18.98 -7.85 -20.16
N GLU A 301 -18.18 -8.09 -21.19
CA GLU A 301 -17.29 -9.26 -21.25
C GLU A 301 -16.24 -9.25 -20.14
N VAL A 302 -15.79 -8.06 -19.72
CA VAL A 302 -14.92 -7.93 -18.54
C VAL A 302 -15.73 -8.16 -17.27
N LEU A 303 -16.86 -7.47 -17.12
CA LEU A 303 -17.67 -7.51 -15.90
C LEU A 303 -18.15 -8.93 -15.57
N TRP A 304 -18.60 -9.71 -16.56
CA TRP A 304 -19.04 -11.10 -16.34
C TRP A 304 -17.92 -12.04 -15.85
N ARG A 305 -16.64 -11.68 -16.01
CA ARG A 305 -15.48 -12.45 -15.52
C ARG A 305 -14.98 -11.96 -14.16
N VAL A 306 -15.59 -10.89 -13.62
CA VAL A 306 -15.20 -10.26 -12.36
C VAL A 306 -16.29 -10.42 -11.30
N VAL A 307 -17.55 -10.14 -11.63
CA VAL A 307 -18.65 -10.12 -10.65
C VAL A 307 -19.16 -11.51 -10.32
N ASP A 308 -19.74 -11.64 -9.13
CA ASP A 308 -20.19 -12.90 -8.58
C ASP A 308 -21.29 -13.52 -9.46
N GLY A 309 -21.12 -14.80 -9.79
CA GLY A 309 -22.05 -15.55 -10.63
C GLY A 309 -22.28 -14.96 -12.02
N SER A 310 -21.43 -14.03 -12.48
CA SER A 310 -21.59 -13.27 -13.73
C SER A 310 -22.95 -12.58 -13.87
N VAL A 311 -23.56 -12.16 -12.75
CA VAL A 311 -24.87 -11.49 -12.76
C VAL A 311 -24.67 -9.97 -12.81
N LEU A 312 -25.26 -9.34 -13.82
CA LEU A 312 -25.34 -7.89 -13.95
C LEU A 312 -26.81 -7.49 -14.10
N ASP A 313 -27.34 -6.75 -13.13
CA ASP A 313 -28.66 -6.14 -13.25
C ASP A 313 -28.52 -4.73 -13.82
N GLU A 314 -28.64 -4.61 -15.14
CA GLU A 314 -28.38 -3.37 -15.85
C GLU A 314 -29.47 -2.31 -15.63
N PHE A 315 -29.04 -1.14 -15.18
CA PHE A 315 -29.87 0.05 -15.11
C PHE A 315 -29.90 0.76 -16.47
N LYS A 316 -31.11 1.04 -16.99
CA LYS A 316 -31.34 1.71 -18.28
C LYS A 316 -30.50 1.10 -19.43
N PRO A 317 -30.64 -0.21 -19.75
CA PRO A 317 -29.80 -0.88 -20.74
C PRO A 317 -29.98 -0.34 -22.18
N ARG A 318 -31.07 0.40 -22.45
CA ARG A 318 -31.42 0.95 -23.78
C ARG A 318 -31.24 2.48 -23.90
N TYR A 319 -30.71 3.14 -22.89
CA TYR A 319 -30.50 4.59 -22.86
C TYR A 319 -29.07 4.87 -22.40
N GLY A 320 -28.39 5.85 -23.02
CA GLY A 320 -26.99 6.14 -22.75
C GLY A 320 -26.12 4.87 -22.83
N THR A 321 -26.18 4.14 -23.96
CA THR A 321 -25.64 2.78 -24.08
C THR A 321 -24.11 2.71 -24.09
N GLN A 322 -23.44 3.87 -24.21
CA GLN A 322 -21.98 3.96 -24.12
C GLN A 322 -21.47 3.98 -22.67
N LEU A 323 -22.38 4.02 -21.68
CA LEU A 323 -22.08 3.82 -20.27
C LEU A 323 -22.96 2.69 -19.72
N VAL A 324 -22.33 1.58 -19.36
CA VAL A 324 -23.00 0.49 -18.66
C VAL A 324 -23.11 0.86 -17.18
N CYS A 325 -24.34 0.88 -16.67
CA CYS A 325 -24.62 1.02 -15.25
C CYS A 325 -25.31 -0.26 -14.79
N ALA A 326 -24.82 -0.91 -13.73
CA ALA A 326 -25.40 -2.15 -13.25
C ALA A 326 -25.22 -2.34 -11.74
N PHE A 327 -26.19 -2.99 -11.11
CA PHE A 327 -26.00 -3.58 -9.79
C PHE A 327 -25.39 -4.98 -9.93
N ALA A 328 -24.46 -5.31 -9.06
CA ALA A 328 -23.79 -6.61 -9.01
C ALA A 328 -23.31 -6.91 -7.58
N ASP A 329 -22.86 -8.13 -7.35
CA ASP A 329 -22.13 -8.50 -6.14
C ASP A 329 -20.67 -8.82 -6.51
N LEU A 330 -19.72 -8.48 -5.64
CA LEU A 330 -18.32 -8.83 -5.78
C LEU A 330 -17.79 -9.35 -4.45
N CYS A 331 -17.37 -10.61 -4.40
CA CYS A 331 -16.98 -11.28 -3.15
C CYS A 331 -18.09 -11.19 -2.08
N GLY A 332 -19.36 -11.25 -2.50
CA GLY A 332 -20.53 -11.08 -1.64
C GLY A 332 -20.85 -9.64 -1.20
N PHE A 333 -20.05 -8.64 -1.60
CA PHE A 333 -20.34 -7.23 -1.36
C PHE A 333 -21.22 -6.66 -2.48
N PRO A 334 -22.37 -6.04 -2.16
CA PRO A 334 -23.19 -5.38 -3.17
C PRO A 334 -22.47 -4.12 -3.69
N ILE A 335 -22.42 -3.98 -5.01
CA ILE A 335 -21.74 -2.87 -5.69
C ILE A 335 -22.61 -2.24 -6.79
N GLY A 336 -22.41 -0.93 -6.98
CA GLY A 336 -22.84 -0.21 -8.17
C GLY A 336 -21.69 -0.07 -9.16
N VAL A 337 -21.89 -0.53 -10.39
CA VAL A 337 -20.88 -0.50 -11.46
C VAL A 337 -21.23 0.59 -12.46
N LEU A 338 -20.27 1.45 -12.78
CA LEU A 338 -20.29 2.33 -13.95
C LEU A 338 -19.09 1.97 -14.83
N ALA A 339 -19.34 1.57 -16.08
CA ALA A 339 -18.30 1.07 -16.97
C ALA A 339 -18.44 1.65 -18.39
N ASN A 340 -17.38 2.27 -18.89
CA ASN A 340 -17.34 2.84 -20.23
C ASN A 340 -17.41 1.76 -21.29
N ASN A 341 -18.28 1.96 -22.28
CA ASN A 341 -18.47 1.09 -23.44
C ASN A 341 -18.29 1.85 -24.77
N GLY A 342 -17.89 3.12 -24.69
CA GLY A 342 -17.64 4.02 -25.81
C GLY A 342 -17.58 5.48 -25.38
N VAL A 343 -17.81 6.39 -26.33
CA VAL A 343 -17.79 7.84 -26.12
C VAL A 343 -19.01 8.28 -25.31
N LEU A 344 -18.80 9.12 -24.30
CA LEU A 344 -19.86 9.64 -23.44
C LEU A 344 -20.54 10.86 -24.06
N PHE A 345 -21.87 10.83 -24.16
CA PHE A 345 -22.72 11.97 -24.51
C PHE A 345 -23.57 12.39 -23.29
N SER A 346 -24.47 13.35 -23.50
CA SER A 346 -25.34 13.89 -22.45
C SER A 346 -26.20 12.80 -21.80
N GLU A 347 -26.68 11.84 -22.58
CA GLU A 347 -27.50 10.73 -22.14
C GLU A 347 -26.75 9.82 -21.16
N GLU A 348 -25.50 9.48 -21.44
CA GLU A 348 -24.64 8.73 -20.52
C GLU A 348 -24.40 9.49 -19.21
N ALA A 349 -24.13 10.78 -19.27
CA ALA A 349 -23.92 11.60 -18.08
C ALA A 349 -25.19 11.68 -17.20
N GLN A 350 -26.36 11.89 -17.81
CA GLN A 350 -27.64 11.90 -17.10
C GLN A 350 -27.96 10.54 -16.47
N LYS A 351 -27.70 9.45 -17.22
CA LYS A 351 -27.84 8.08 -16.72
C LYS A 351 -26.92 7.81 -15.53
N GLY A 352 -25.63 8.13 -15.66
CA GLY A 352 -24.63 7.93 -14.63
C GLY A 352 -24.93 8.71 -13.36
N ALA A 353 -25.31 9.99 -13.49
CA ALA A 353 -25.69 10.83 -12.36
C ALA A 353 -26.90 10.27 -11.61
N GLN A 354 -27.94 9.83 -12.33
CA GLN A 354 -29.10 9.20 -11.70
C GLN A 354 -28.72 7.87 -11.02
N PHE A 355 -27.86 7.07 -11.64
CA PHE A 355 -27.45 5.78 -11.08
C PHE A 355 -26.64 5.96 -9.79
N ILE A 356 -25.74 6.95 -9.73
CA ILE A 356 -24.99 7.28 -8.51
C ILE A 356 -25.94 7.70 -7.38
N GLN A 357 -27.04 8.40 -7.66
CA GLN A 357 -28.03 8.76 -6.63
C GLN A 357 -28.81 7.57 -6.08
N LEU A 358 -28.87 6.46 -6.83
CA LEU A 358 -29.52 5.22 -6.38
C LEU A 358 -28.60 4.32 -5.54
N CYS A 359 -27.28 4.47 -5.70
CA CYS A 359 -26.26 3.73 -4.96
C CYS A 359 -26.01 4.39 -3.60
#